data_AF-A0A1R3RK27-F1
#
_entry.id   AF-A0A1R3RK27-F1
#
_cell.length_a   1.000
_cell.length_b   1.000
_cell.length_c   1.000
_cell.angle_alpha   90.00
_cell.angle_beta   90.00
_cell.angle_gamma   90.00
#
_symmetry.space_group_name_H-M   'P 1'
#
loop_
_entity.id
_entity.type
_entity.pdbx_description
1 polymer ?
#
loop_
_entity_poly.entity_id
_entity_poly.type
_entity_poly.pdbx_seq_one_letter_code
_entity_poly.pdbx_strand_id
1 'polypeptide(L)'
;MYHDDVAWDRCDELLDDFKKKVTSPHMLRAVTEFMKSHRPNAKAIDRARIAGMGAFNLCFRMEFEDGFASLLRFTCPGQVRFPEEKVRNEVAIMTYLKKHTKIPVPSVISYGMKDQSPGGLGLFILMEYIANASNLTTHLRTPGYQRSDPDILLELSKPSFERIGSMIIDTWDIDSRLLTMDMNELVQLGNFPPNMLPQSSFATASSYYKILAQTELLHLQTQRNDAIDFKEDCYSKYIARKLVCSLASKSQIIDPSNDTGPFKLFCDDFRPSNILLDDDMRITAVIDWEFTYAAPREYTFSPPWWLLLEMPEEWPQGILDWTETYQPRLETFLRVLKDREDIAIASDDLVEDQRLSGRMWQNSRLFGGDAPLENRENLLCTERLGLLSAQDKEAMEPFVREKMKQTKLRGLDTWDEI
;
A
#
# COMPACT_ATOMS: atom_id res chain seq x y z
N MET A 1 10.64 9.15 -2.93
CA MET A 1 10.28 10.36 -2.15
C MET A 1 11.44 10.68 -1.23
N TYR A 2 11.84 11.94 -1.04
CA TYR A 2 12.81 12.26 0.02
C TYR A 2 12.04 12.37 1.33
N HIS A 3 12.46 11.63 2.35
CA HIS A 3 11.84 11.72 3.68
C HIS A 3 12.31 13.00 4.38
N ASP A 4 11.41 13.64 5.13
CA ASP A 4 11.75 14.62 6.15
C ASP A 4 12.39 13.85 7.31
N ASP A 5 13.72 13.92 7.40
CA ASP A 5 14.49 13.11 8.34
C ASP A 5 14.13 13.41 9.81
N VAL A 6 13.75 14.66 10.12
CA VAL A 6 13.31 15.06 11.47
C VAL A 6 11.96 14.41 11.80
N ALA A 7 11.05 14.33 10.83
CA ALA A 7 9.75 13.67 11.01
C ALA A 7 9.93 12.16 11.19
N TRP A 8 10.84 11.58 10.40
CA TRP A 8 11.19 10.17 10.48
C TRP A 8 11.83 9.83 11.85
N ASP A 9 12.85 10.57 12.28
CA ASP A 9 13.49 10.37 13.60
C ASP A 9 12.45 10.38 14.73
N ARG A 10 11.50 11.31 14.69
CA ARG A 10 10.43 11.39 15.67
C ARG A 10 9.51 10.16 15.66
N CYS A 11 9.22 9.60 14.48
CA CYS A 11 8.45 8.37 14.36
C CYS A 11 9.23 7.15 14.87
N ASP A 12 10.54 7.11 14.67
CA ASP A 12 11.40 6.03 15.15
C ASP A 12 11.54 6.06 16.68
N GLU A 13 11.60 7.23 17.31
CA GLU A 13 11.54 7.37 18.78
C GLU A 13 10.29 6.74 19.38
N LEU A 14 9.12 7.01 18.77
CA LEU A 14 7.83 6.45 19.22
C LEU A 14 7.81 4.93 19.08
N LEU A 15 8.37 4.40 17.99
CA LEU A 15 8.48 2.98 17.75
C LEU A 15 9.43 2.32 18.76
N ASP A 16 10.55 2.94 19.08
CA ASP A 16 11.53 2.38 20.01
C ASP A 16 11.02 2.35 21.45
N ASP A 17 10.28 3.37 21.88
CA ASP A 17 9.61 3.35 23.17
C ASP A 17 8.52 2.27 23.24
N PHE A 18 7.81 2.04 22.13
CA PHE A 18 6.87 0.94 22.02
C PHE A 18 7.55 -0.44 22.15
N LYS A 19 8.68 -0.67 21.45
CA LYS A 19 9.47 -1.92 21.54
C LYS A 19 9.92 -2.20 22.98
N LYS A 20 10.40 -1.18 23.70
CA LYS A 20 10.79 -1.30 25.12
C LYS A 20 9.59 -1.67 26.00
N LYS A 21 8.42 -1.06 25.77
CA LYS A 21 7.19 -1.36 26.53
C LYS A 21 6.73 -2.81 26.32
N VAL A 22 6.68 -3.23 25.06
CA VAL A 22 6.17 -4.55 24.61
C VAL A 22 6.96 -5.73 25.18
N THR A 23 8.28 -5.59 25.34
CA THR A 23 9.16 -6.67 25.81
C THR A 23 9.13 -6.85 27.33
N SER A 24 8.44 -5.99 28.08
CA SER A 24 8.39 -6.08 29.54
C SER A 24 7.60 -7.32 30.03
N PRO A 25 8.02 -7.96 31.13
CA PRO A 25 7.34 -9.16 31.64
C PRO A 25 5.87 -8.96 32.00
N HIS A 26 5.49 -7.75 32.45
CA HIS A 26 4.11 -7.41 32.73
C HIS A 26 3.26 -7.41 31.46
N MET A 27 3.77 -6.83 30.37
CA MET A 27 3.06 -6.78 29.09
C MET A 27 2.91 -8.16 28.45
N LEU A 28 3.96 -8.99 28.47
CA LEU A 28 3.87 -10.37 27.98
C LEU A 28 2.81 -11.19 28.72
N ARG A 29 2.67 -10.99 30.04
CA ARG A 29 1.60 -11.62 30.83
C ARG A 29 0.22 -11.11 30.44
N ALA A 30 0.06 -9.79 30.31
CA ALA A 30 -1.22 -9.19 29.91
C ALA A 30 -1.69 -9.70 28.53
N VAL A 31 -0.78 -9.74 27.55
CA VAL A 31 -1.05 -10.29 26.21
C VAL A 31 -1.41 -11.77 26.27
N THR A 32 -0.66 -12.56 27.06
CA THR A 32 -0.93 -14.00 27.22
C THR A 32 -2.32 -14.25 27.78
N GLU A 33 -2.70 -13.57 28.87
CA GLU A 33 -4.03 -13.76 29.49
C GLU A 33 -5.15 -13.26 28.58
N PHE A 34 -4.93 -12.18 27.84
CA PHE A 34 -5.88 -11.70 26.84
C PHE A 34 -6.13 -12.72 25.73
N MET A 35 -5.08 -13.26 25.11
CA MET A 35 -5.22 -14.27 24.06
C MET A 35 -5.88 -15.55 24.61
N LYS A 36 -5.59 -15.93 25.86
CA LYS A 36 -6.23 -17.10 26.52
C LYS A 36 -7.71 -16.87 26.76
N SER A 37 -8.11 -15.65 27.15
CA SER A 37 -9.52 -15.32 27.41
C SER A 37 -10.43 -15.47 26.18
N HIS A 38 -9.87 -15.39 24.97
CA HIS A 38 -10.61 -15.59 23.71
C HIS A 38 -10.79 -17.07 23.34
N ARG A 39 -10.15 -17.99 24.07
CA ARG A 39 -10.33 -19.45 23.93
C ARG A 39 -10.41 -20.14 25.30
N PRO A 40 -11.46 -19.88 26.10
CA PRO A 40 -11.56 -20.40 27.47
C PRO A 40 -11.65 -21.93 27.54
N ASN A 41 -12.06 -22.59 26.45
CA ASN A 41 -12.22 -24.04 26.37
C ASN A 41 -10.96 -24.79 25.93
N ALA A 42 -9.88 -24.08 25.56
CA ALA A 42 -8.64 -24.68 25.12
C ALA A 42 -7.48 -24.22 26.00
N LYS A 43 -6.61 -25.16 26.39
CA LYS A 43 -5.44 -24.84 27.20
C LYS A 43 -4.30 -24.37 26.30
N ALA A 44 -3.71 -23.23 26.65
CA ALA A 44 -2.51 -22.74 25.96
C ALA A 44 -1.31 -23.65 26.26
N ILE A 45 -0.52 -23.98 25.24
CA ILE A 45 0.70 -24.80 25.37
C ILE A 45 1.77 -24.04 26.15
N ASP A 46 1.91 -22.75 25.87
CA ASP A 46 2.86 -21.84 26.52
C ASP A 46 2.32 -20.39 26.49
N ARG A 47 3.05 -19.46 27.09
CA ARG A 47 2.80 -18.02 27.00
C ARG A 47 2.90 -17.50 25.57
N ALA A 48 2.24 -16.38 25.30
CA ALA A 48 2.39 -15.67 24.04
C ALA A 48 3.85 -15.23 23.82
N ARG A 49 4.33 -15.37 22.60
CA ARG A 49 5.71 -15.02 22.19
C ARG A 49 5.67 -14.03 21.04
N ILE A 50 6.63 -13.12 20.98
CA ILE A 50 6.78 -12.22 19.83
C ILE A 50 7.15 -13.10 18.63
N ALA A 51 6.28 -13.10 17.61
CA ALA A 51 6.46 -13.84 16.38
C ALA A 51 7.31 -13.05 15.37
N GLY A 52 7.18 -11.72 15.40
CA GLY A 52 7.90 -10.82 14.51
C GLY A 52 7.34 -9.41 14.59
N MET A 53 8.01 -8.50 13.90
CA MET A 53 7.60 -7.12 13.75
C MET A 53 7.86 -6.75 12.28
N GLY A 54 6.79 -6.36 11.58
CA GLY A 54 6.86 -5.80 10.24
C GLY A 54 7.00 -4.28 10.27
N ALA A 55 6.77 -3.64 9.12
CA ALA A 55 6.78 -2.17 9.01
C ALA A 55 5.68 -1.53 9.88
N PHE A 56 4.46 -2.07 9.80
CA PHE A 56 3.29 -1.44 10.43
C PHE A 56 2.76 -2.15 11.67
N ASN A 57 3.17 -3.40 11.94
CA ASN A 57 2.61 -4.18 13.05
C ASN A 57 3.65 -5.02 13.79
N LEU A 58 3.42 -5.20 15.10
CA LEU A 58 4.11 -6.15 15.95
C LEU A 58 3.19 -7.32 16.30
N CYS A 59 3.68 -8.54 16.15
CA CYS A 59 2.88 -9.76 16.20
C CYS A 59 3.28 -10.66 17.37
N PHE A 60 2.28 -11.14 18.12
CA PHE A 60 2.41 -12.19 19.11
C PHE A 60 1.73 -13.46 18.64
N ARG A 61 2.41 -14.61 18.78
CA ARG A 61 1.84 -15.92 18.52
C ARG A 61 1.60 -16.67 19.82
N MET A 62 0.50 -17.42 19.87
CA MET A 62 0.21 -18.34 20.97
C MET A 62 -0.48 -19.60 20.44
N GLU A 63 -0.03 -20.75 20.92
CA GLU A 63 -0.50 -22.08 20.52
C GLU A 63 -1.30 -22.74 21.63
N PHE A 64 -2.25 -23.58 21.24
CA PHE A 64 -3.18 -24.28 22.12
C PHE A 64 -3.07 -25.80 21.94
N GLU A 65 -3.38 -26.56 22.99
CA GLU A 65 -3.25 -28.03 23.03
C GLU A 65 -4.14 -28.76 21.99
N ASP A 66 -5.15 -28.07 21.44
CA ASP A 66 -6.01 -28.55 20.36
C ASP A 66 -5.39 -28.39 18.95
N GLY A 67 -4.15 -27.91 18.87
CA GLY A 67 -3.43 -27.67 17.62
C GLY A 67 -3.72 -26.32 16.97
N PHE A 68 -4.64 -25.51 17.54
CA PHE A 68 -4.91 -24.17 17.06
C PHE A 68 -3.79 -23.20 17.45
N ALA A 69 -3.49 -22.25 16.58
CA ALA A 69 -2.61 -21.13 16.89
C ALA A 69 -3.31 -19.80 16.57
N SER A 70 -3.05 -18.79 17.39
CA SER A 70 -3.55 -17.43 17.20
C SER A 70 -2.42 -16.44 17.05
N LEU A 71 -2.67 -15.39 16.27
CA LEU A 71 -1.78 -14.25 16.07
C LEU A 71 -2.49 -13.00 16.58
N LEU A 72 -1.85 -12.27 17.48
CA LEU A 72 -2.30 -10.96 17.96
C LEU A 72 -1.36 -9.89 17.40
N ARG A 73 -1.91 -8.99 16.59
CA ARG A 73 -1.19 -7.88 15.94
C ARG A 73 -1.49 -6.58 16.65
N PHE A 74 -0.47 -5.78 16.91
CA PHE A 74 -0.61 -4.38 17.34
C PHE A 74 -0.03 -3.46 16.28
N THR A 75 -0.70 -2.34 16.02
CA THR A 75 -0.15 -1.28 15.17
C THR A 75 1.11 -0.69 15.79
N CYS A 76 2.16 -0.51 15.01
CA CYS A 76 3.41 0.12 15.43
C CYS A 76 3.23 1.65 15.54
N PRO A 77 3.34 2.25 16.73
CA PRO A 77 3.31 3.70 16.88
C PRO A 77 4.45 4.36 16.10
N GLY A 78 4.21 5.58 15.61
CA GLY A 78 5.15 6.28 14.72
C GLY A 78 5.02 5.81 13.28
N GLN A 79 4.94 4.50 13.04
CA GLN A 79 4.81 3.91 11.70
C GLN A 79 3.40 4.02 11.11
N VAL A 80 2.38 3.91 11.97
CA VAL A 80 0.98 4.06 11.56
C VAL A 80 0.42 5.38 12.10
N ARG A 81 0.03 6.28 11.19
CA ARG A 81 -0.50 7.62 11.51
C ARG A 81 -2.01 7.64 11.71
N PHE A 82 -2.72 6.65 11.17
CA PHE A 82 -4.17 6.49 11.28
C PHE A 82 -4.54 5.10 11.79
N PRO A 83 -4.15 4.74 13.03
CA PRO A 83 -4.23 3.34 13.49
C PRO A 83 -5.67 2.83 13.58
N GLU A 84 -6.62 3.66 14.01
CA GLU A 84 -8.04 3.29 14.11
C GLU A 84 -8.64 2.94 12.75
N GLU A 85 -8.43 3.82 11.77
CA GLU A 85 -8.93 3.62 10.42
C GLU A 85 -8.24 2.42 9.76
N LYS A 86 -6.93 2.28 9.91
CA LYS A 86 -6.17 1.14 9.40
C LYS A 86 -6.73 -0.20 9.92
N VAL A 87 -6.90 -0.34 11.24
CA VAL A 87 -7.40 -1.58 11.85
C VAL A 87 -8.81 -1.88 11.37
N ARG A 88 -9.69 -0.87 11.31
CA ARG A 88 -11.07 -1.07 10.83
C ARG A 88 -11.10 -1.51 9.37
N ASN A 89 -10.33 -0.84 8.51
CA ASN A 89 -10.25 -1.14 7.09
C ASN A 89 -9.71 -2.55 6.82
N GLU A 90 -8.63 -2.94 7.52
CA GLU A 90 -8.03 -4.28 7.38
C GLU A 90 -9.03 -5.37 7.78
N VAL A 91 -9.75 -5.21 8.90
CA VAL A 91 -10.78 -6.15 9.33
C VAL A 91 -11.94 -6.23 8.33
N ALA A 92 -12.41 -5.09 7.81
CA ALA A 92 -13.48 -5.06 6.81
C ALA A 92 -13.08 -5.85 5.55
N ILE A 93 -11.89 -5.59 5.02
CA ILE A 93 -11.37 -6.27 3.83
C ILE A 93 -11.17 -7.76 4.07
N MET A 94 -10.56 -8.13 5.19
CA MET A 94 -10.32 -9.54 5.52
C MET A 94 -11.63 -10.34 5.61
N THR A 95 -12.63 -9.80 6.29
CA THR A 95 -13.94 -10.45 6.43
C THR A 95 -14.68 -10.53 5.09
N TYR A 96 -14.59 -9.49 4.26
CA TYR A 96 -15.14 -9.48 2.91
C TYR A 96 -14.49 -10.53 2.01
N LEU A 97 -13.16 -10.50 1.88
CA LEU A 97 -12.41 -11.42 1.02
C LEU A 97 -12.66 -12.88 1.41
N LYS A 98 -12.65 -13.18 2.71
CA LYS A 98 -12.93 -14.53 3.23
C LYS A 98 -14.32 -15.04 2.85
N LYS A 99 -15.32 -14.16 2.76
CA LYS A 99 -16.71 -14.54 2.44
C LYS A 99 -17.04 -14.48 0.94
N HIS A 100 -16.40 -13.59 0.18
CA HIS A 100 -16.79 -13.26 -1.20
C HIS A 100 -15.79 -13.70 -2.27
N THR A 101 -14.63 -14.24 -1.90
CA THR A 101 -13.60 -14.67 -2.86
C THR A 101 -13.09 -16.06 -2.52
N LYS A 102 -12.33 -16.66 -3.44
CA LYS A 102 -11.62 -17.92 -3.19
C LYS A 102 -10.26 -17.71 -2.52
N ILE A 103 -9.88 -16.47 -2.21
CA ILE A 103 -8.60 -16.15 -1.60
C ILE A 103 -8.58 -16.71 -0.16
N PRO A 104 -7.59 -17.56 0.19
CA PRO A 104 -7.49 -18.08 1.54
C PRO A 104 -7.02 -16.98 2.49
N VAL A 105 -7.94 -16.38 3.24
CA VAL A 105 -7.62 -15.33 4.21
C VAL A 105 -7.72 -15.89 5.64
N PRO A 106 -6.81 -15.58 6.58
CA PRO A 106 -6.96 -16.02 7.97
C PRO A 106 -8.23 -15.46 8.63
N SER A 107 -8.83 -16.23 9.53
CA SER A 107 -10.07 -15.81 10.19
C SER A 107 -9.78 -14.76 11.27
N VAL A 108 -10.49 -13.63 11.24
CA VAL A 108 -10.45 -12.64 12.33
C VAL A 108 -11.26 -13.18 13.52
N ILE A 109 -10.63 -13.23 14.70
CA ILE A 109 -11.24 -13.72 15.95
C ILE A 109 -11.83 -12.55 16.74
N SER A 110 -11.07 -11.47 16.86
CA SER A 110 -11.43 -10.27 17.62
C SER A 110 -10.58 -9.10 17.15
N TYR A 111 -11.04 -7.88 17.32
CA TYR A 111 -10.27 -6.66 17.10
C TYR A 111 -10.74 -5.63 18.11
N GLY A 112 -9.91 -4.63 18.40
CA GLY A 112 -10.30 -3.66 19.41
C GLY A 112 -9.47 -2.40 19.43
N MET A 113 -10.02 -1.42 20.11
CA MET A 113 -9.47 -0.07 20.24
C MET A 113 -8.68 0.05 21.57
N LYS A 114 -8.24 1.27 21.88
CA LYS A 114 -7.31 1.54 23.00
C LYS A 114 -7.83 1.09 24.37
N ASP A 115 -9.12 1.18 24.61
CA ASP A 115 -9.82 0.79 25.84
C ASP A 115 -9.92 -0.73 26.04
N GLN A 116 -9.97 -1.48 24.94
CA GLN A 116 -10.03 -2.94 24.92
C GLN A 116 -8.65 -3.60 24.85
N SER A 117 -7.59 -2.79 24.70
CA SER A 117 -6.23 -3.25 24.46
C SER A 117 -5.60 -3.92 25.68
N PRO A 118 -5.02 -5.11 25.55
CA PRO A 118 -4.32 -5.75 26.66
C PRO A 118 -3.10 -4.95 27.09
N GLY A 119 -3.13 -4.48 28.35
CA GLY A 119 -2.10 -3.64 28.95
C GLY A 119 -1.89 -2.30 28.24
N GLY A 120 -2.89 -1.82 27.48
CA GLY A 120 -2.84 -0.53 26.80
C GLY A 120 -1.71 -0.44 25.77
N LEU A 121 -1.46 -1.51 25.00
CA LEU A 121 -0.50 -1.49 23.87
C LEU A 121 -1.03 -0.73 22.65
N GLY A 122 -2.33 -0.45 22.61
CA GLY A 122 -2.98 0.20 21.49
C GLY A 122 -3.88 -0.77 20.73
N LEU A 123 -4.23 -0.39 19.52
CA LEU A 123 -5.21 -1.10 18.72
C LEU A 123 -4.67 -2.45 18.28
N PHE A 124 -5.58 -3.42 18.13
CA PHE A 124 -5.18 -4.77 17.82
C PHE A 124 -6.14 -5.50 16.89
N ILE A 125 -5.59 -6.52 16.24
CA ILE A 125 -6.33 -7.57 15.53
C ILE A 125 -5.85 -8.91 16.08
N LEU A 126 -6.76 -9.69 16.65
CA LEU A 126 -6.57 -11.08 17.03
C LEU A 126 -7.17 -11.95 15.92
N MET A 127 -6.36 -12.85 15.38
CA MET A 127 -6.73 -13.67 14.23
C MET A 127 -6.13 -15.07 14.34
N GLU A 128 -6.59 -15.95 13.45
CA GLU A 128 -6.00 -17.27 13.23
C GLU A 128 -4.54 -17.14 12.75
N TYR A 129 -3.64 -17.91 13.35
CA TYR A 129 -2.28 -18.07 12.84
C TYR A 129 -2.24 -19.26 11.87
N ILE A 130 -1.85 -19.01 10.63
CA ILE A 130 -1.72 -20.05 9.61
C ILE A 130 -0.27 -20.55 9.60
N ALA A 131 -0.08 -21.82 9.95
CA ALA A 131 1.21 -22.46 9.81
C ALA A 131 1.57 -22.60 8.32
N ASN A 132 2.82 -22.31 8.00
CA ASN A 132 3.33 -22.32 6.64
C ASN A 132 4.79 -22.80 6.64
N ALA A 133 5.22 -23.41 5.55
CA ALA A 133 6.61 -23.83 5.33
C ALA A 133 7.46 -22.65 4.85
N SER A 134 6.88 -21.80 4.00
CA SER A 134 7.56 -20.66 3.39
C SER A 134 6.58 -19.58 2.92
N ASN A 135 7.07 -18.59 2.18
CA ASN A 135 6.26 -17.64 1.42
C ASN A 135 6.74 -17.57 -0.03
N LEU A 136 5.96 -16.94 -0.91
CA LEU A 136 6.25 -16.90 -2.35
C LEU A 136 7.59 -16.20 -2.65
N THR A 137 8.01 -15.20 -1.85
CA THR A 137 9.33 -14.54 -2.01
C THR A 137 10.49 -15.54 -1.96
N THR A 138 10.47 -16.49 -1.02
CA THR A 138 11.53 -17.51 -0.88
C THR A 138 11.71 -18.31 -2.18
N HIS A 139 10.62 -18.62 -2.87
CA HIS A 139 10.66 -19.42 -4.09
C HIS A 139 10.97 -18.59 -5.34
N LEU A 140 10.48 -17.35 -5.42
CA LEU A 140 10.86 -16.43 -6.49
C LEU A 140 12.37 -16.11 -6.51
N ARG A 141 13.05 -16.23 -5.35
CA ARG A 141 14.52 -16.16 -5.27
C ARG A 141 15.25 -17.43 -5.71
N THR A 142 14.54 -18.56 -5.82
CA THR A 142 15.15 -19.84 -6.19
C THR A 142 15.41 -19.90 -7.70
N PRO A 143 16.66 -20.11 -8.16
CA PRO A 143 16.97 -20.20 -9.58
C PRO A 143 16.11 -21.26 -10.30
N GLY A 144 15.50 -20.88 -11.42
CA GLY A 144 14.69 -21.79 -12.24
C GLY A 144 13.24 -21.96 -11.78
N TYR A 145 12.79 -21.25 -10.73
CA TYR A 145 11.37 -21.20 -10.36
C TYR A 145 10.59 -20.41 -11.43
N GLN A 146 9.55 -21.02 -12.01
CA GLN A 146 8.76 -20.45 -13.12
C GLN A 146 7.28 -20.24 -12.81
N ARG A 147 6.86 -20.49 -11.56
CA ARG A 147 5.45 -20.38 -11.17
C ARG A 147 5.15 -18.98 -10.67
N SER A 148 4.11 -18.35 -11.22
CA SER A 148 3.74 -16.96 -10.90
C SER A 148 2.42 -16.81 -10.15
N ASP A 149 1.69 -17.91 -9.89
CA ASP A 149 0.39 -17.99 -9.21
C ASP A 149 -0.50 -16.73 -9.38
N PRO A 150 -0.87 -16.37 -10.61
CA PRO A 150 -1.64 -15.15 -10.88
C PRO A 150 -3.08 -15.21 -10.36
N ASP A 151 -3.53 -16.37 -9.90
CA ASP A 151 -4.91 -16.64 -9.46
C ASP A 151 -5.36 -15.70 -8.34
N ILE A 152 -4.46 -15.31 -7.43
CA ILE A 152 -4.80 -14.37 -6.35
C ILE A 152 -5.11 -12.98 -6.91
N LEU A 153 -4.32 -12.51 -7.89
CA LEU A 153 -4.56 -11.22 -8.55
C LEU A 153 -5.86 -11.25 -9.36
N LEU A 154 -6.14 -12.37 -10.03
CA LEU A 154 -7.41 -12.58 -10.74
C LEU A 154 -8.59 -12.52 -9.77
N GLU A 155 -8.57 -13.31 -8.70
CA GLU A 155 -9.63 -13.29 -7.68
C GLU A 155 -9.80 -11.90 -7.04
N LEU A 156 -8.70 -11.18 -6.77
CA LEU A 156 -8.73 -9.84 -6.18
C LEU A 156 -9.35 -8.79 -7.13
N SER A 157 -9.24 -8.98 -8.44
CA SER A 157 -9.80 -8.08 -9.46
C SER A 157 -11.31 -8.28 -9.72
N LYS A 158 -11.88 -9.39 -9.26
CA LYS A 158 -13.29 -9.72 -9.51
C LYS A 158 -14.25 -8.76 -8.79
N PRO A 159 -14.11 -8.46 -7.48
CA PRO A 159 -14.94 -7.48 -6.78
C PRO A 159 -15.07 -6.15 -7.53
N SER A 160 -16.28 -5.60 -7.57
CA SER A 160 -16.59 -4.33 -8.21
C SER A 160 -17.39 -3.45 -7.26
N PHE A 161 -17.07 -2.16 -7.23
CA PHE A 161 -17.71 -1.19 -6.36
C PHE A 161 -18.09 0.07 -7.14
N GLU A 162 -19.07 0.81 -6.59
CA GLU A 162 -19.59 2.06 -7.17
C GLU A 162 -18.79 3.29 -6.76
N ARG A 163 -17.89 3.17 -5.77
CA ARG A 163 -17.09 4.28 -5.24
C ARG A 163 -15.63 3.88 -5.03
N ILE A 164 -14.76 4.88 -4.99
CA ILE A 164 -13.36 4.77 -4.54
C ILE A 164 -13.32 5.15 -3.06
N GLY A 165 -12.67 4.35 -2.23
CA GLY A 165 -12.59 4.59 -0.79
C GLY A 165 -12.37 3.32 0.01
N SER A 166 -12.52 3.42 1.32
CA SER A 166 -12.34 2.30 2.24
C SER A 166 -13.67 1.63 2.59
N MET A 167 -13.59 0.34 2.88
CA MET A 167 -14.72 -0.51 3.17
C MET A 167 -15.20 -0.37 4.62
N ILE A 168 -16.52 -0.32 4.81
CA ILE A 168 -17.14 -0.34 6.14
C ILE A 168 -17.29 -1.79 6.63
N ILE A 169 -16.96 -2.02 7.90
CA ILE A 169 -17.14 -3.33 8.54
C ILE A 169 -18.63 -3.72 8.52
N ASP A 170 -18.91 -5.01 8.37
CA ASP A 170 -20.23 -5.66 8.34
C ASP A 170 -21.12 -5.35 7.12
N THR A 171 -21.18 -4.11 6.64
CA THR A 171 -21.95 -3.76 5.43
C THR A 171 -21.16 -3.99 4.15
N TRP A 172 -19.84 -3.83 4.21
CA TRP A 172 -18.90 -3.86 3.08
C TRP A 172 -19.15 -2.82 1.99
N ASP A 173 -19.94 -1.80 2.31
CA ASP A 173 -20.10 -0.63 1.45
C ASP A 173 -18.80 0.19 1.41
N ILE A 174 -18.51 0.79 0.26
CA ILE A 174 -17.39 1.72 0.09
C ILE A 174 -17.90 3.15 0.32
N ASP A 175 -17.92 3.59 1.57
CA ASP A 175 -18.36 4.95 1.92
C ASP A 175 -17.40 5.71 2.85
N SER A 176 -16.43 5.02 3.46
CA SER A 176 -15.38 5.66 4.25
C SER A 176 -14.35 6.39 3.39
N ARG A 177 -13.73 7.43 3.96
CA ARG A 177 -12.58 8.10 3.33
C ARG A 177 -11.48 7.08 3.03
N LEU A 178 -10.72 7.36 1.98
CA LEU A 178 -9.63 6.50 1.56
C LEU A 178 -8.46 6.58 2.57
N LEU A 179 -7.77 5.46 2.76
CA LEU A 179 -6.49 5.40 3.47
C LEU A 179 -5.51 4.52 2.68
N THR A 180 -4.65 5.16 1.88
CA THR A 180 -3.54 4.49 1.17
C THR A 180 -2.29 4.42 2.04
N MET A 181 -1.36 3.57 1.65
CA MET A 181 -0.01 3.53 2.23
C MET A 181 0.69 4.87 2.01
N ASP A 182 0.61 5.44 0.80
CA ASP A 182 1.16 6.76 0.48
C ASP A 182 0.62 7.86 1.42
N MET A 183 -0.67 7.86 1.74
CA MET A 183 -1.25 8.85 2.66
C MET A 183 -0.71 8.71 4.08
N ASN A 184 -0.47 7.48 4.54
CA ASN A 184 0.20 7.23 5.81
C ASN A 184 1.64 7.75 5.78
N GLU A 185 2.39 7.43 4.73
CA GLU A 185 3.78 7.83 4.54
C GLU A 185 3.95 9.35 4.39
N LEU A 186 3.03 10.04 3.71
CA LEU A 186 3.04 11.50 3.64
C LEU A 186 3.03 12.14 5.04
N VAL A 187 2.19 11.63 5.93
CA VAL A 187 2.11 12.15 7.31
C VAL A 187 3.30 11.69 8.15
N GLN A 188 3.72 10.43 7.99
CA GLN A 188 4.81 9.83 8.76
C GLN A 188 6.18 10.41 8.39
N LEU A 189 6.47 10.45 7.09
CA LEU A 189 7.79 10.70 6.51
C LEU A 189 7.86 12.06 5.82
N GLY A 190 6.73 12.69 5.48
CA GLY A 190 6.71 14.01 4.82
C GLY A 190 6.28 15.16 5.73
N ASN A 191 5.98 14.90 7.01
CA ASN A 191 5.33 15.83 7.94
C ASN A 191 4.09 16.52 7.34
N PHE A 192 3.32 15.77 6.53
CA PHE A 192 2.15 16.30 5.85
C PHE A 192 0.99 16.56 6.84
N PRO A 193 0.28 17.69 6.72
CA PRO A 193 -0.87 18.00 7.58
C PRO A 193 -2.03 17.01 7.37
N PRO A 194 -2.40 16.21 8.38
CA PRO A 194 -3.40 15.14 8.21
C PRO A 194 -4.78 15.62 7.76
N ASN A 195 -5.19 16.84 8.15
CA ASN A 195 -6.47 17.44 7.78
C ASN A 195 -6.55 17.89 6.31
N MET A 196 -5.42 17.97 5.61
CA MET A 196 -5.39 18.26 4.16
C MET A 196 -5.49 17.00 3.31
N LEU A 197 -5.42 15.81 3.92
CA LEU A 197 -5.73 14.57 3.21
C LEU A 197 -7.21 14.50 2.85
N PRO A 198 -7.59 13.69 1.86
CA PRO A 198 -8.99 13.53 1.49
C PRO A 198 -9.84 12.98 2.63
N GLN A 199 -10.97 13.63 2.87
CA GLN A 199 -11.86 13.33 4.00
C GLN A 199 -13.12 12.54 3.59
N SER A 200 -13.24 12.14 2.32
CA SER A 200 -14.41 11.41 1.80
C SER A 200 -14.02 10.36 0.76
N SER A 201 -14.94 9.43 0.49
CA SER A 201 -14.92 8.57 -0.70
C SER A 201 -15.20 9.37 -1.99
N PHE A 202 -14.92 8.78 -3.15
CA PHE A 202 -15.10 9.41 -4.47
C PHE A 202 -16.08 8.63 -5.33
N ALA A 203 -16.91 9.36 -6.08
CA ALA A 203 -17.81 8.78 -7.08
C ALA A 203 -17.14 8.58 -8.44
N THR A 204 -16.04 9.29 -8.72
CA THR A 204 -15.38 9.26 -10.04
C THR A 204 -13.87 9.18 -9.94
N ALA A 205 -13.24 8.50 -10.90
CA ALA A 205 -11.78 8.42 -11.02
C ALA A 205 -11.15 9.81 -11.24
N SER A 206 -11.76 10.66 -12.07
CA SER A 206 -11.31 12.03 -12.33
C SER A 206 -11.19 12.87 -11.06
N SER A 207 -12.19 12.79 -10.17
CA SER A 207 -12.15 13.51 -8.88
C SER A 207 -11.06 12.98 -7.96
N TYR A 208 -10.86 11.66 -7.94
CA TYR A 208 -9.77 11.01 -7.21
C TYR A 208 -8.38 11.44 -7.72
N TYR A 209 -8.11 11.33 -9.03
CA TYR A 209 -6.80 11.71 -9.59
C TYR A 209 -6.51 13.21 -9.46
N LYS A 210 -7.53 14.06 -9.56
CA LYS A 210 -7.37 15.50 -9.30
C LYS A 210 -6.89 15.75 -7.88
N ILE A 211 -7.46 15.05 -6.91
CA ILE A 211 -7.09 15.17 -5.51
C ILE A 211 -5.70 14.58 -5.27
N LEU A 212 -5.36 13.42 -5.85
CA LEU A 212 -4.02 12.84 -5.77
C LEU A 212 -2.94 13.81 -6.27
N ALA A 213 -3.17 14.43 -7.44
CA ALA A 213 -2.26 15.44 -8.01
C ALA A 213 -2.13 16.68 -7.11
N GLN A 214 -3.23 17.13 -6.50
CA GLN A 214 -3.22 18.25 -5.56
C GLN A 214 -2.48 17.90 -4.26
N THR A 215 -2.67 16.70 -3.73
CA THR A 215 -1.94 16.20 -2.55
C THR A 215 -0.44 16.17 -2.81
N GLU A 216 0.01 15.71 -3.97
CA GLU A 216 1.44 15.74 -4.33
C GLU A 216 2.03 17.16 -4.41
N LEU A 217 1.24 18.13 -4.90
CA LEU A 217 1.65 19.54 -4.89
C LEU A 217 1.68 20.11 -3.46
N LEU A 218 0.67 19.82 -2.66
CA LEU A 218 0.61 20.23 -1.26
C LEU A 218 1.75 19.63 -0.46
N HIS A 219 2.11 18.37 -0.70
CA HIS A 219 3.23 17.71 -0.06
C HIS A 219 4.53 18.45 -0.33
N LEU A 220 4.80 18.79 -1.61
CA LEU A 220 5.95 19.62 -1.93
C LEU A 220 5.86 20.98 -1.21
N GLN A 221 4.68 21.56 -1.02
CA GLN A 221 4.51 22.82 -0.30
C GLN A 221 4.77 22.70 1.22
N THR A 222 4.29 21.64 1.86
CA THR A 222 4.28 21.47 3.32
C THR A 222 5.57 20.84 3.85
N GLN A 223 6.19 19.92 3.12
CA GLN A 223 7.43 19.29 3.57
C GLN A 223 8.55 20.33 3.63
N ARG A 224 9.13 20.52 4.80
CA ARG A 224 10.16 21.55 5.03
C ARG A 224 11.55 21.00 4.82
N ASN A 225 11.86 19.90 5.50
CA ASN A 225 13.18 19.31 5.52
C ASN A 225 13.32 18.36 4.33
N ASP A 226 14.47 18.44 3.66
CA ASP A 226 14.88 17.51 2.59
C ASP A 226 13.92 17.45 1.38
N ALA A 227 12.96 18.36 1.29
CA ALA A 227 12.03 18.44 0.18
C ALA A 227 12.72 18.80 -1.15
N ILE A 228 13.81 19.57 -1.09
CA ILE A 228 14.59 20.04 -2.23
C ILE A 228 16.10 19.99 -1.94
N ASP A 229 16.90 19.62 -2.95
CA ASP A 229 18.37 19.57 -2.82
C ASP A 229 19.02 20.91 -3.17
N PHE A 230 18.61 21.47 -4.31
CA PHE A 230 19.10 22.76 -4.83
C PHE A 230 17.99 23.47 -5.62
N LYS A 231 18.27 24.69 -6.07
CA LYS A 231 17.26 25.59 -6.65
C LYS A 231 16.61 24.99 -7.90
N GLU A 232 17.42 24.40 -8.78
CA GLU A 232 16.99 23.80 -10.06
C GLU A 232 16.14 22.53 -9.84
N ASP A 233 16.42 21.76 -8.78
CA ASP A 233 15.58 20.65 -8.34
C ASP A 233 14.18 21.16 -7.91
N CYS A 234 14.13 22.25 -7.12
CA CYS A 234 12.86 22.87 -6.72
C CYS A 234 12.01 23.31 -7.93
N TYR A 235 12.62 23.93 -8.94
CA TYR A 235 11.90 24.29 -10.18
C TYR A 235 11.35 23.05 -10.87
N SER A 236 12.17 22.02 -11.02
CA SER A 236 11.80 20.77 -11.71
C SER A 236 10.64 20.07 -11.00
N LYS A 237 10.70 19.93 -9.67
CA LYS A 237 9.66 19.35 -8.82
C LYS A 237 8.36 20.15 -8.87
N TYR A 238 8.43 21.49 -8.86
CA TYR A 238 7.25 22.37 -8.96
C TYR A 238 6.58 22.25 -10.34
N ILE A 239 7.36 22.35 -11.42
CA ILE A 239 6.87 22.28 -12.80
C ILE A 239 6.19 20.93 -13.03
N ALA A 240 6.84 19.82 -12.64
CA ALA A 240 6.29 18.48 -12.81
C ALA A 240 4.91 18.35 -12.12
N ARG A 241 4.80 18.73 -10.85
CA ARG A 241 3.54 18.63 -10.08
C ARG A 241 2.43 19.54 -10.62
N LYS A 242 2.77 20.74 -11.09
CA LYS A 242 1.80 21.64 -11.74
C LYS A 242 1.30 21.10 -13.07
N LEU A 243 2.17 20.47 -13.86
CA LEU A 243 1.74 19.80 -15.10
C LEU A 243 0.81 18.63 -14.80
N VAL A 244 1.13 17.79 -13.81
CA VAL A 244 0.26 16.70 -13.37
C VAL A 244 -1.10 17.24 -12.90
N CYS A 245 -1.12 18.31 -12.08
CA CYS A 245 -2.36 18.98 -11.68
C CYS A 245 -3.19 19.46 -12.88
N SER A 246 -2.53 20.02 -13.89
CA SER A 246 -3.18 20.51 -15.12
C SER A 246 -3.77 19.37 -15.94
N LEU A 247 -3.03 18.27 -16.12
CA LEU A 247 -3.50 17.07 -16.82
C LEU A 247 -4.68 16.42 -16.09
N ALA A 248 -4.59 16.29 -14.76
CA ALA A 248 -5.65 15.73 -13.93
C ALA A 248 -6.92 16.59 -13.98
N SER A 249 -6.77 17.91 -13.92
CA SER A 249 -7.91 18.85 -14.01
C SER A 249 -8.61 18.82 -15.37
N LYS A 250 -7.92 18.42 -16.43
CA LYS A 250 -8.47 18.24 -17.78
C LYS A 250 -8.97 16.80 -18.03
N SER A 251 -8.91 15.92 -17.03
CA SER A 251 -9.20 14.48 -17.16
C SER A 251 -8.42 13.79 -18.29
N GLN A 252 -7.21 14.25 -18.57
CA GLN A 252 -6.35 13.70 -19.64
C GLN A 252 -5.51 12.50 -19.18
N ILE A 253 -5.66 12.09 -17.91
CA ILE A 253 -4.93 10.96 -17.30
C ILE A 253 -5.77 9.68 -17.29
N ILE A 254 -7.08 9.79 -17.56
CA ILE A 254 -8.02 8.67 -17.45
C ILE A 254 -8.65 8.31 -18.79
N ASP A 255 -9.06 7.06 -18.91
CA ASP A 255 -10.03 6.65 -19.92
C ASP A 255 -11.43 7.13 -19.46
N PRO A 256 -12.11 8.02 -20.22
CA PRO A 256 -13.43 8.52 -19.84
C PRO A 256 -14.47 7.40 -19.64
N SER A 257 -14.28 6.24 -20.27
CA SER A 257 -15.20 5.10 -20.12
C SER A 257 -15.14 4.43 -18.74
N ASN A 258 -14.07 4.66 -17.96
CA ASN A 258 -13.92 4.12 -16.60
C ASN A 258 -14.14 5.18 -15.50
N ASP A 259 -14.48 6.43 -15.86
CA ASP A 259 -14.54 7.53 -14.89
C ASP A 259 -15.55 7.25 -13.76
N THR A 260 -16.68 6.61 -14.07
CA THR A 260 -17.73 6.27 -13.11
C THR A 260 -17.65 4.82 -12.61
N GLY A 261 -16.50 4.17 -12.77
CA GLY A 261 -16.28 2.77 -12.38
C GLY A 261 -16.59 1.75 -13.50
N PRO A 262 -16.70 0.45 -13.17
CA PRO A 262 -16.63 -0.10 -11.81
C PRO A 262 -15.23 0.05 -11.19
N PHE A 263 -15.18 0.36 -9.89
CA PHE A 263 -13.93 0.42 -9.11
C PHE A 263 -13.57 -0.95 -8.55
N LYS A 264 -12.28 -1.20 -8.32
CA LYS A 264 -11.72 -2.52 -8.01
C LYS A 264 -10.93 -2.52 -6.71
N LEU A 265 -10.83 -3.66 -6.03
CA LEU A 265 -9.92 -3.75 -4.88
C LEU A 265 -8.47 -3.57 -5.34
N PHE A 266 -7.73 -2.76 -4.62
CA PHE A 266 -6.29 -2.61 -4.75
C PHE A 266 -5.66 -2.58 -3.36
N CYS A 267 -4.51 -3.22 -3.22
CA CYS A 267 -3.75 -3.30 -1.98
C CYS A 267 -2.33 -2.80 -2.26
N ASP A 268 -1.97 -1.66 -1.66
CA ASP A 268 -0.66 -1.02 -1.87
C ASP A 268 0.49 -1.93 -1.39
N ASP A 269 0.28 -2.70 -0.32
CA ASP A 269 1.28 -3.62 0.25
C ASP A 269 1.10 -5.07 -0.24
N PHE A 270 0.48 -5.31 -1.41
CA PHE A 270 0.36 -6.67 -1.93
C PHE A 270 1.68 -7.17 -2.53
N ARG A 271 2.39 -8.03 -1.78
CA ARG A 271 3.72 -8.55 -2.16
C ARG A 271 3.82 -10.06 -1.98
N PRO A 272 4.79 -10.74 -2.63
CA PRO A 272 4.98 -12.19 -2.50
C PRO A 272 5.29 -12.67 -1.08
N SER A 273 5.80 -11.79 -0.21
CA SER A 273 6.02 -12.11 1.21
C SER A 273 4.72 -12.42 1.95
N ASN A 274 3.60 -11.91 1.44
CA ASN A 274 2.29 -11.98 2.07
C ASN A 274 1.51 -13.21 1.59
N ILE A 275 2.07 -14.00 0.67
CA ILE A 275 1.49 -15.25 0.16
C ILE A 275 2.21 -16.42 0.81
N LEU A 276 1.52 -17.11 1.71
CA LEU A 276 2.06 -18.23 2.49
C LEU A 276 1.88 -19.55 1.76
N LEU A 277 2.90 -20.41 1.83
CA LEU A 277 2.93 -21.71 1.16
C LEU A 277 3.16 -22.85 2.17
N ASP A 278 2.54 -24.01 1.91
CA ASP A 278 2.86 -25.27 2.59
C ASP A 278 4.09 -25.97 1.96
N ASP A 279 4.46 -27.12 2.52
CA ASP A 279 5.56 -27.96 2.02
C ASP A 279 5.34 -28.46 0.58
N ASP A 280 4.08 -28.51 0.12
CA ASP A 280 3.66 -28.93 -1.23
C ASP A 280 3.55 -27.76 -2.21
N MET A 281 4.02 -26.56 -1.84
CA MET A 281 3.94 -25.34 -2.67
C MET A 281 2.50 -24.93 -3.00
N ARG A 282 1.54 -25.23 -2.13
CA ARG A 282 0.17 -24.74 -2.24
C ARG A 282 -0.02 -23.51 -1.38
N ILE A 283 -0.81 -22.56 -1.89
CA ILE A 283 -1.16 -21.35 -1.14
C ILE A 283 -2.05 -21.74 0.03
N THR A 284 -1.58 -21.51 1.25
CA THR A 284 -2.32 -21.77 2.49
C THR A 284 -3.06 -20.55 2.98
N ALA A 285 -2.47 -19.38 2.81
CA ALA A 285 -3.08 -18.10 3.14
C ALA A 285 -2.43 -16.92 2.41
N VAL A 286 -3.20 -15.85 2.28
CA VAL A 286 -2.73 -14.52 1.93
C VAL A 286 -3.01 -13.61 3.13
N ILE A 287 -1.96 -12.96 3.61
CA ILE A 287 -1.95 -12.14 4.83
C ILE A 287 -1.72 -10.65 4.49
N ASP A 288 -1.68 -9.81 5.52
CA ASP A 288 -1.32 -8.38 5.42
C ASP A 288 -2.17 -7.61 4.38
N TRP A 289 -3.47 -7.54 4.66
CA TRP A 289 -4.46 -6.79 3.87
C TRP A 289 -4.59 -5.32 4.29
N GLU A 290 -3.56 -4.78 4.92
CA GLU A 290 -3.50 -3.37 5.28
C GLU A 290 -3.42 -2.49 4.02
N PHE A 291 -3.92 -1.25 4.11
CA PHE A 291 -3.96 -0.32 2.98
C PHE A 291 -4.64 -0.88 1.72
N THR A 292 -5.64 -1.76 1.90
CA THR A 292 -6.52 -2.21 0.82
C THR A 292 -7.76 -1.31 0.74
N TYR A 293 -8.10 -0.87 -0.47
CA TYR A 293 -9.22 0.04 -0.75
C TYR A 293 -9.81 -0.24 -2.14
N ALA A 294 -10.99 0.33 -2.43
CA ALA A 294 -11.52 0.36 -3.78
C ALA A 294 -10.87 1.51 -4.56
N ALA A 295 -10.30 1.22 -5.72
CA ALA A 295 -9.48 2.10 -6.54
C ALA A 295 -9.99 2.15 -8.00
N PRO A 296 -9.53 3.12 -8.82
CA PRO A 296 -9.73 3.10 -10.27
C PRO A 296 -9.37 1.74 -10.88
N ARG A 297 -10.19 1.27 -11.82
CA ARG A 297 -10.03 -0.04 -12.46
C ARG A 297 -8.65 -0.23 -13.06
N GLU A 298 -8.06 0.85 -13.57
CA GLU A 298 -6.75 0.92 -14.18
C GLU A 298 -5.63 0.38 -13.29
N TYR A 299 -5.78 0.46 -11.97
CA TYR A 299 -4.81 -0.06 -11.01
C TYR A 299 -4.66 -1.58 -11.12
N THR A 300 -5.73 -2.29 -11.49
CA THR A 300 -5.67 -3.75 -11.73
C THR A 300 -4.89 -4.12 -12.98
N PHE A 301 -4.60 -3.14 -13.86
CA PHE A 301 -3.78 -3.34 -15.06
C PHE A 301 -2.31 -2.96 -14.83
N SER A 302 -1.92 -2.61 -13.61
CA SER A 302 -0.51 -2.40 -13.28
C SER A 302 0.18 -3.76 -13.13
N PRO A 303 1.23 -4.05 -13.92
CA PRO A 303 1.93 -5.31 -13.78
C PRO A 303 2.64 -5.37 -12.41
N PRO A 304 2.80 -6.56 -11.80
CA PRO A 304 3.35 -6.64 -10.45
C PRO A 304 4.82 -6.20 -10.40
N TRP A 305 5.11 -5.10 -9.71
CA TRP A 305 6.47 -4.56 -9.59
C TRP A 305 7.46 -5.57 -8.99
N TRP A 306 6.96 -6.48 -8.16
CA TRP A 306 7.75 -7.47 -7.43
C TRP A 306 8.23 -8.67 -8.26
N LEU A 307 8.06 -8.70 -9.59
CA LEU A 307 8.64 -9.76 -10.43
C LEU A 307 10.18 -9.81 -10.34
N LEU A 308 10.83 -8.70 -9.98
CA LEU A 308 12.26 -8.65 -9.65
C LEU A 308 12.56 -8.74 -8.14
N LEU A 309 11.55 -8.65 -7.27
CA LEU A 309 11.66 -8.53 -5.81
C LEU A 309 12.45 -7.30 -5.32
N GLU A 310 12.83 -6.41 -6.21
CA GLU A 310 13.58 -5.18 -5.96
C GLU A 310 12.96 -4.07 -6.81
N MET A 311 12.77 -2.91 -6.19
CA MET A 311 12.12 -1.78 -6.85
C MET A 311 13.05 -1.15 -7.89
N PRO A 312 12.50 -0.56 -8.97
CA PRO A 312 13.31 0.10 -9.98
C PRO A 312 14.23 1.21 -9.42
N GLU A 313 13.78 1.91 -8.38
CA GLU A 313 14.51 2.99 -7.71
C GLU A 313 15.72 2.50 -6.90
N GLU A 314 15.67 1.24 -6.44
CA GLU A 314 16.72 0.61 -5.64
C GLU A 314 17.69 -0.21 -6.50
N TRP A 315 17.38 -0.38 -7.79
CA TRP A 315 18.16 -1.22 -8.71
C TRP A 315 19.56 -0.63 -8.96
N PRO A 316 20.65 -1.32 -8.56
CA PRO A 316 22.00 -0.73 -8.58
C PRO A 316 22.49 -0.31 -9.98
N GLN A 317 22.01 -0.99 -11.02
CA GLN A 317 22.37 -0.75 -12.42
C GLN A 317 21.45 0.29 -13.10
N GLY A 318 20.47 0.82 -12.38
CA GLY A 318 19.53 1.83 -12.85
C GLY A 318 18.32 1.28 -13.61
N ILE A 319 17.36 2.17 -13.88
CA ILE A 319 16.04 1.83 -14.45
C ILE A 319 16.09 1.11 -15.81
N LEU A 320 17.11 1.40 -16.64
CA LEU A 320 17.24 0.79 -17.97
C LEU A 320 17.52 -0.71 -17.84
N ASP A 321 18.49 -1.08 -16.99
CA ASP A 321 18.87 -2.47 -16.73
C ASP A 321 17.75 -3.22 -15.98
N TRP A 322 17.09 -2.54 -15.03
CA TRP A 322 15.89 -3.07 -14.38
C TRP A 322 14.82 -3.43 -15.42
N THR A 323 14.55 -2.54 -16.37
CA THR A 323 13.54 -2.75 -17.42
C THR A 323 13.89 -3.93 -18.32
N GLU A 324 15.14 -4.03 -18.76
CA GLU A 324 15.64 -5.16 -19.55
C GLU A 324 15.50 -6.49 -18.80
N THR A 325 15.79 -6.49 -17.49
CA THR A 325 15.68 -7.67 -16.63
C THR A 325 14.23 -8.03 -16.29
N TYR A 326 13.35 -7.03 -16.17
CA TYR A 326 11.94 -7.20 -15.82
C TYR A 326 11.13 -7.77 -17.00
N GLN A 327 11.43 -7.33 -18.22
CA GLN A 327 10.64 -7.63 -19.42
C GLN A 327 10.43 -9.15 -19.66
N PRO A 328 11.44 -10.04 -19.64
CA PRO A 328 11.24 -11.47 -19.84
C PRO A 328 10.38 -12.13 -18.73
N ARG A 329 10.46 -11.61 -17.49
CA ARG A 329 9.64 -12.11 -16.37
C ARG A 329 8.19 -11.68 -16.52
N LEU A 330 7.97 -10.43 -16.96
CA LEU A 330 6.65 -9.94 -17.29
C LEU A 330 6.00 -10.78 -18.41
N GLU A 331 6.73 -11.08 -19.48
CA GLU A 331 6.22 -11.92 -20.58
C GLU A 331 5.81 -13.31 -20.08
N THR A 332 6.63 -13.92 -19.22
CA THR A 332 6.31 -15.20 -18.60
C THR A 332 5.05 -15.10 -17.73
N PHE A 333 4.97 -14.07 -16.88
CA PHE A 333 3.83 -13.81 -16.01
C PHE A 333 2.55 -13.65 -16.82
N LEU A 334 2.56 -12.82 -17.87
CA LEU A 334 1.39 -12.52 -18.68
C LEU A 334 0.91 -13.72 -19.49
N ARG A 335 1.83 -14.57 -19.95
CA ARG A 335 1.47 -15.84 -20.59
C ARG A 335 0.69 -16.73 -19.62
N VAL A 336 1.22 -16.94 -18.41
CA VAL A 336 0.54 -17.77 -17.38
C VAL A 336 -0.79 -17.13 -16.98
N LEU A 337 -0.83 -15.82 -16.76
CA LEU A 337 -2.06 -15.09 -16.45
C LEU A 337 -3.12 -15.30 -17.54
N LYS A 338 -2.73 -15.16 -18.81
CA LYS A 338 -3.63 -15.39 -19.95
C LYS A 338 -4.17 -16.82 -19.98
N ASP A 339 -3.31 -17.82 -19.80
CA ASP A 339 -3.74 -19.23 -19.78
C ASP A 339 -4.75 -19.48 -18.64
N ARG A 340 -4.55 -18.86 -17.47
CA ARG A 340 -5.46 -18.96 -16.32
C ARG A 340 -6.79 -18.23 -16.57
N GLU A 341 -6.75 -17.05 -17.19
CA GLU A 341 -7.94 -16.32 -17.63
C GLU A 341 -8.74 -17.13 -18.65
N ASP A 342 -8.10 -17.73 -19.66
CA ASP A 342 -8.76 -18.54 -20.69
C ASP A 342 -9.50 -19.74 -20.06
N ILE A 343 -8.88 -20.41 -19.09
CA ILE A 343 -9.51 -21.48 -18.32
C ILE A 343 -10.71 -20.96 -17.53
N ALA A 344 -10.55 -19.83 -16.82
CA ALA A 344 -11.61 -19.26 -15.98
C ALA A 344 -12.82 -18.78 -16.80
N ILE A 345 -12.56 -18.21 -17.99
CA ILE A 345 -13.59 -17.77 -18.94
C ILE A 345 -14.32 -18.96 -19.53
N ALA A 346 -13.60 -20.02 -19.92
CA ALA A 346 -14.23 -21.25 -20.41
C ALA A 346 -15.11 -21.96 -19.35
N SER A 347 -14.88 -21.68 -18.06
CA SER A 347 -15.69 -22.20 -16.95
C SER A 347 -16.72 -21.22 -16.40
N ASP A 348 -16.98 -20.10 -17.07
CA ASP A 348 -17.89 -19.02 -16.63
C ASP A 348 -17.54 -18.42 -15.24
N ASP A 349 -16.30 -18.58 -14.78
CA ASP A 349 -15.80 -18.04 -13.50
C ASP A 349 -15.22 -16.63 -13.63
N LEU A 350 -14.99 -16.19 -14.87
CA LEU A 350 -14.50 -14.88 -15.26
C LEU A 350 -15.18 -14.48 -16.57
N VAL A 351 -15.53 -13.20 -16.74
CA VAL A 351 -16.02 -12.67 -18.03
C VAL A 351 -14.89 -11.98 -18.79
N GLU A 352 -14.98 -11.90 -20.12
CA GLU A 352 -13.92 -11.30 -20.95
C GLU A 352 -13.58 -9.85 -20.58
N ASP A 353 -14.54 -9.06 -20.10
CA ASP A 353 -14.27 -7.70 -19.61
C ASP A 353 -13.33 -7.70 -18.39
N GLN A 354 -13.33 -8.76 -17.57
CA GLN A 354 -12.43 -8.88 -16.42
C GLN A 354 -11.02 -9.36 -16.78
N ARG A 355 -10.72 -9.59 -18.07
CA ARG A 355 -9.39 -9.99 -18.51
C ARG A 355 -8.35 -8.89 -18.24
N LEU A 356 -7.26 -9.25 -17.57
CA LEU A 356 -6.19 -8.34 -17.17
C LEU A 356 -5.00 -8.39 -18.12
N SER A 357 -4.59 -9.57 -18.59
CA SER A 357 -3.33 -9.78 -19.32
C SER A 357 -3.10 -8.82 -20.48
N GLY A 358 -4.11 -8.62 -21.33
CA GLY A 358 -4.02 -7.72 -22.48
C GLY A 358 -3.85 -6.26 -22.08
N ARG A 359 -4.59 -5.79 -21.07
CA ARG A 359 -4.50 -4.41 -20.58
C ARG A 359 -3.21 -4.18 -19.78
N MET A 360 -2.77 -5.16 -19.00
CA MET A 360 -1.45 -5.13 -18.33
C MET A 360 -0.31 -5.00 -19.32
N TRP A 361 -0.35 -5.74 -20.44
CA TRP A 361 0.66 -5.61 -21.49
C TRP A 361 0.65 -4.22 -22.15
N GLN A 362 -0.52 -3.62 -22.34
CA GLN A 362 -0.60 -2.26 -22.87
C GLN A 362 -0.05 -1.24 -21.87
N ASN A 363 -0.35 -1.41 -20.59
CA ASN A 363 0.11 -0.52 -19.53
C ASN A 363 1.63 -0.67 -19.27
N SER A 364 2.20 -1.87 -19.41
CA SER A 364 3.66 -2.06 -19.28
C SER A 364 4.45 -1.30 -20.34
N ARG A 365 3.85 -0.99 -21.50
CA ARG A 365 4.45 -0.11 -22.50
C ARG A 365 4.67 1.31 -21.99
N LEU A 366 3.82 1.76 -21.06
CA LEU A 366 4.01 3.03 -20.36
C LEU A 366 5.15 2.98 -19.34
N PHE A 367 5.66 1.80 -18.96
CA PHE A 367 6.80 1.63 -18.05
C PHE A 367 8.09 1.15 -18.73
N GLY A 368 8.10 0.93 -20.05
CA GLY A 368 9.32 0.49 -20.75
C GLY A 368 9.14 -0.27 -22.07
N GLY A 369 7.91 -0.58 -22.49
CA GLY A 369 7.68 -1.26 -23.78
C GLY A 369 7.69 -0.30 -24.98
N ASP A 370 8.74 -0.41 -25.81
CA ASP A 370 8.96 0.20 -27.14
C ASP A 370 9.17 1.73 -27.23
N ALA A 371 9.01 2.50 -26.17
CA ALA A 371 9.40 3.92 -26.17
C ALA A 371 10.88 4.06 -25.76
N PRO A 372 11.77 4.69 -26.57
CA PRO A 372 13.14 4.96 -26.16
C PRO A 372 13.14 5.75 -24.84
N LEU A 373 13.71 5.15 -23.79
CA LEU A 373 13.86 5.76 -22.47
C LEU A 373 14.66 7.08 -22.53
N GLU A 374 15.50 7.25 -23.55
CA GLU A 374 16.26 8.48 -23.83
C GLU A 374 15.39 9.74 -23.99
N ASN A 375 14.08 9.62 -24.25
CA ASN A 375 13.18 10.78 -24.41
C ASN A 375 12.41 11.17 -23.13
N ARG A 376 12.45 10.38 -22.06
CA ARG A 376 11.67 10.68 -20.83
C ARG A 376 12.41 11.56 -19.85
N GLU A 377 13.73 11.43 -19.80
CA GLU A 377 14.61 12.24 -18.96
C GLU A 377 15.01 13.57 -19.62
N ASN A 378 14.80 13.71 -20.94
CA ASN A 378 15.39 14.80 -21.75
C ASN A 378 14.45 15.93 -22.18
N LEU A 379 13.19 15.98 -21.73
CA LEU A 379 12.47 17.26 -21.81
C LEU A 379 13.12 18.20 -20.80
N LEU A 380 13.96 19.12 -21.30
CA LEU A 380 14.61 20.12 -20.47
C LEU A 380 13.54 20.86 -19.66
N CYS A 381 13.87 21.22 -18.43
CA CYS A 381 13.01 22.03 -17.54
C CYS A 381 12.41 23.24 -18.28
N THR A 382 13.14 23.82 -19.24
CA THR A 382 12.74 24.92 -20.11
C THR A 382 11.56 24.59 -21.04
N GLU A 383 11.49 23.40 -21.61
CA GLU A 383 10.40 22.97 -22.51
C GLU A 383 9.13 22.72 -21.71
N ARG A 384 9.26 22.07 -20.53
CA ARG A 384 8.16 21.84 -19.59
C ARG A 384 7.61 23.14 -19.02
N LEU A 385 8.48 24.13 -18.76
CA LEU A 385 8.08 25.46 -18.30
C LEU A 385 7.11 26.12 -19.29
N GLY A 386 7.31 25.92 -20.60
CA GLY A 386 6.43 26.45 -21.65
C GLY A 386 4.97 26.06 -21.46
N LEU A 387 4.71 24.86 -20.93
CA LEU A 387 3.38 24.27 -20.75
C LEU A 387 2.60 24.81 -19.53
N LEU A 388 3.26 25.54 -18.63
CA LEU A 388 2.59 26.13 -17.47
C LEU A 388 1.75 27.37 -17.83
N SER A 389 0.66 27.57 -17.08
CA SER A 389 -0.14 28.80 -17.14
C SER A 389 0.68 30.03 -16.73
N ALA A 390 0.27 31.22 -17.16
CA ALA A 390 0.93 32.47 -16.75
C ALA A 390 0.94 32.64 -15.21
N GLN A 391 -0.18 32.31 -14.57
CA GLN A 391 -0.32 32.36 -13.11
C GLN A 391 0.64 31.40 -12.40
N ASP A 392 0.78 30.16 -12.89
CA ASP A 392 1.71 29.19 -12.29
C ASP A 392 3.17 29.60 -12.45
N LYS A 393 3.51 30.26 -13.57
CA LYS A 393 4.84 30.84 -13.82
C LYS A 393 5.14 31.99 -12.86
N GLU A 394 4.18 32.89 -12.64
CA GLU A 394 4.31 34.01 -11.70
C GLU A 394 4.46 33.53 -10.24
N ALA A 395 3.72 32.49 -9.85
CA ALA A 395 3.77 31.92 -8.50
C ALA A 395 5.05 31.10 -8.21
N MET A 396 5.78 30.68 -9.24
CA MET A 396 6.95 29.80 -9.12
C MET A 396 8.12 30.47 -8.38
N GLU A 397 8.47 31.70 -8.74
CA GLU A 397 9.61 32.40 -8.12
C GLU A 397 9.41 32.66 -6.61
N PRO A 398 8.25 33.16 -6.13
CA PRO A 398 7.94 33.22 -4.71
C PRO A 398 8.05 31.86 -4.02
N PHE A 399 7.52 30.81 -4.64
CA PHE A 399 7.56 29.45 -4.09
C PHE A 399 8.99 28.93 -3.90
N VAL A 400 9.82 29.01 -4.95
CA VAL A 400 11.22 28.58 -4.88
C VAL A 400 11.99 29.38 -3.84
N ARG A 401 11.79 30.70 -3.77
CA ARG A 401 12.45 31.53 -2.75
C ARG A 401 12.10 31.09 -1.34
N GLU A 402 10.84 30.73 -1.08
CA GLU A 402 10.43 30.28 0.25
C GLU A 402 11.02 28.91 0.58
N LYS A 403 11.01 27.96 -0.37
CA LYS A 403 11.65 26.65 -0.18
C LYS A 403 13.14 26.75 0.10
N MET A 404 13.87 27.61 -0.61
CA MET A 404 15.29 27.85 -0.36
C MET A 404 15.58 28.51 1.00
N LYS A 405 14.58 29.11 1.68
CA LYS A 405 14.74 29.54 3.08
C LYS A 405 14.48 28.38 4.04
N GLN A 406 13.47 27.56 3.76
CA GLN A 406 13.12 26.40 4.59
C GLN A 406 14.28 25.41 4.67
N THR A 407 15.04 25.19 3.59
CA THR A 407 16.25 24.33 3.61
C THR A 407 17.34 24.81 4.58
N LYS A 408 17.31 26.06 5.03
CA LYS A 408 18.25 26.61 6.01
C LYS A 408 17.75 26.51 7.45
N LEU A 409 16.48 26.19 7.65
CA LEU A 409 15.79 26.20 8.95
C LEU A 409 15.09 24.86 9.16
N ARG A 410 15.80 23.94 9.80
CA ARG A 410 15.28 22.61 10.11
C ARG A 410 14.24 22.66 11.23
N GLY A 411 13.13 21.97 11.04
CA GLY A 411 12.06 21.90 12.04
C GLY A 411 10.79 21.27 11.52
N LEU A 412 9.90 20.91 12.44
CA LEU A 412 8.59 20.36 12.14
C LEU A 412 7.52 21.43 12.38
N ASP A 413 6.61 21.58 11.43
CA ASP A 413 5.35 22.27 11.69
C ASP A 413 4.51 21.41 12.63
N THR A 414 3.79 22.05 13.55
CA THR A 414 2.84 21.37 14.45
C THR A 414 1.48 21.42 13.80
N TRP A 415 0.93 20.24 13.51
CA TRP A 415 -0.43 20.07 13.03
C TRP A 415 -1.28 19.60 14.19
N ASP A 416 -2.57 19.97 14.21
CA ASP A 416 -3.49 19.43 15.20
C ASP A 416 -3.45 17.89 15.13
N GLU A 417 -3.29 17.23 16.29
CA GLU A 417 -3.38 15.77 16.37
C GLU A 417 -4.82 15.35 16.06
N ILE A 418 -4.98 14.34 15.18
CA ILE A 418 -6.28 13.71 14.89
C ILE A 418 -6.65 12.73 16.00
#